data_AF-A0A3N5Z178-F1
#
_entry.id   AF-A0A3N5Z178-F1
#
_cell.length_a   1.000
_cell.length_b   1.000
_cell.length_c   1.000
_cell.angle_alpha   90.00
_cell.angle_beta   90.00
_cell.angle_gamma   90.00
#
_symmetry.space_group_name_H-M   'P 1'
#
loop_
_entity.id
_entity.type
_entity.pdbx_description
1 polymer ?
#
loop_
_entity_poly.entity_id
_entity_poly.type
_entity_poly.pdbx_seq_one_letter_code
_entity_poly.pdbx_strand_id
1 'polypeptide(L)'
;SAPRFSKLAIPYLPNNPPRWPEVVRAVVNLVEVYATHARKYERMGEWIERIGWPRFFKIAGIPFTRYHIDDFSHAGLTYARSTHLRFEE
;
A
#
# COMPACT_ATOMS: atom_id res chain seq x y z
N SER A 1 6.77 -9.19 15.88
CA SER A 1 6.92 -8.18 14.81
C SER A 1 7.16 -6.83 15.43
N ALA A 2 8.24 -6.15 15.04
CA ALA A 2 8.57 -4.81 15.55
C ALA A 2 7.57 -3.75 15.05
N PRO A 3 7.38 -2.63 15.78
CA PRO A 3 6.60 -1.49 15.30
C PRO A 3 7.10 -0.95 13.95
N ARG A 4 6.19 -0.42 13.13
CA ARG A 4 6.50 0.13 11.80
C ARG A 4 5.65 1.36 11.51
N PHE A 5 6.18 2.24 10.66
CA PHE A 5 5.41 3.37 10.12
C PHE A 5 4.43 2.91 9.05
N SER A 6 3.27 3.57 8.99
CA SER A 6 2.37 3.51 7.85
C SER A 6 3.03 4.13 6.61
N LYS A 7 2.65 3.64 5.42
CA LYS A 7 3.10 4.17 4.13
C LYS A 7 1.91 4.72 3.35
N LEU A 8 2.17 5.71 2.50
CA LEU A 8 1.15 6.32 1.65
C LEU A 8 0.65 5.28 0.63
N ALA A 9 -0.66 5.00 0.63
CA ALA A 9 -1.29 4.08 -0.34
C ALA A 9 -2.12 4.81 -1.40
N ILE A 10 -2.76 5.92 -1.02
CA ILE A 10 -3.56 6.75 -1.93
C ILE A 10 -3.17 8.21 -1.66
N PRO A 11 -2.58 8.92 -2.63
CA PRO A 11 -2.05 10.27 -2.42
C PRO A 11 -3.12 11.31 -2.10
N TYR A 12 -4.30 11.17 -2.68
CA TYR A 12 -5.36 12.16 -2.57
C TYR A 12 -6.73 11.55 -2.84
N LEU A 13 -7.73 12.00 -2.07
CA LEU A 13 -9.15 11.79 -2.32
C LEU A 13 -9.89 13.11 -2.08
N PRO A 14 -10.92 13.45 -2.89
CA PRO A 14 -11.66 14.69 -2.72
C PRO A 14 -12.51 14.69 -1.43
N ASN A 15 -12.73 15.87 -0.87
CA ASN A 15 -13.63 16.05 0.26
C ASN A 15 -15.09 16.05 -0.21
N ASN A 16 -15.86 15.02 0.19
CA ASN A 16 -17.29 14.91 -0.09
C ASN A 16 -18.11 14.67 1.20
N PRO A 17 -18.27 15.70 2.07
CA PRO A 17 -19.11 15.62 3.26
C PRO A 17 -20.58 15.32 2.91
N PRO A 18 -21.37 14.69 3.80
CA PRO A 18 -21.03 14.30 5.16
C PRO A 18 -20.56 12.85 5.29
N ARG A 19 -20.38 12.13 4.17
CA ARG A 19 -20.12 10.67 4.18
C ARG A 19 -18.81 10.23 3.54
N TRP A 20 -18.14 11.09 2.77
CA TRP A 20 -16.87 10.80 2.10
C TRP A 20 -16.85 9.42 1.41
N PRO A 21 -17.78 9.17 0.47
CA PRO A 21 -17.94 7.84 -0.12
C PRO A 21 -16.67 7.31 -0.80
N GLU A 22 -15.82 8.19 -1.33
CA GLU A 22 -14.51 7.84 -1.90
C GLU A 22 -13.58 7.22 -0.87
N VAL A 23 -13.49 7.82 0.33
CA VAL A 23 -12.65 7.33 1.42
C VAL A 23 -13.17 5.98 1.93
N VAL A 24 -14.49 5.89 2.14
CA VAL A 24 -15.11 4.65 2.61
C VAL A 24 -14.85 3.51 1.64
N ARG A 25 -15.11 3.71 0.34
CA ARG A 25 -14.84 2.69 -0.70
C ARG A 25 -13.38 2.27 -0.71
N ALA A 26 -12.45 3.22 -0.63
CA ALA A 26 -11.02 2.92 -0.64
C ALA A 26 -10.61 2.08 0.59
N VAL A 27 -11.04 2.47 1.80
CA VAL A 27 -10.69 1.76 3.03
C VAL A 27 -11.31 0.36 3.06
N VAL A 28 -12.59 0.22 2.67
CA VAL A 28 -13.28 -1.07 2.61
C VAL A 28 -12.57 -2.02 1.64
N ASN A 29 -12.26 -1.56 0.43
CA ASN A 29 -11.51 -2.34 -0.55
C ASN A 29 -10.16 -2.83 0.01
N LEU A 30 -9.38 -1.96 0.66
CA LEU A 30 -8.09 -2.35 1.25
C LEU A 30 -8.24 -3.40 2.36
N VAL A 31 -9.30 -3.30 3.18
CA VAL A 31 -9.59 -4.28 4.25
C VAL A 31 -10.01 -5.62 3.65
N GLU A 32 -10.85 -5.64 2.62
CA GLU A 32 -11.31 -6.86 1.95
C GLU A 32 -10.17 -7.59 1.24
N VAL A 33 -9.32 -6.86 0.49
CA VAL A 33 -8.14 -7.42 -0.17
C VAL A 33 -7.17 -8.01 0.86
N TYR A 34 -6.92 -7.29 1.95
CA TYR A 34 -6.11 -7.79 3.05
C TYR A 34 -6.70 -9.06 3.66
N ALA A 35 -7.98 -9.06 4.03
CA ALA A 35 -8.64 -10.20 4.67
C ALA A 35 -8.64 -11.45 3.76
N THR A 36 -8.73 -11.26 2.44
CA THR A 36 -8.73 -12.34 1.45
C THR A 36 -7.35 -12.99 1.26
N HIS A 37 -6.27 -12.21 1.36
CA HIS A 37 -4.92 -12.66 0.97
C HIS A 37 -3.91 -12.80 2.13
N ALA A 38 -4.22 -12.25 3.30
CA ALA A 38 -3.38 -12.37 4.48
C ALA A 38 -3.45 -13.77 5.09
N ARG A 39 -2.33 -14.23 5.65
CA ARG A 39 -2.28 -15.48 6.41
C ARG A 39 -2.68 -15.23 7.87
N LYS A 40 -3.08 -16.29 8.56
CA LYS A 40 -3.39 -16.21 9.99
C LYS A 40 -2.21 -15.57 10.75
N TYR A 41 -2.52 -14.59 11.60
CA TYR A 41 -1.58 -13.80 12.40
C TYR A 41 -0.72 -12.77 11.64
N GLU A 42 -0.83 -12.65 10.31
CA GLU A 42 -0.20 -11.53 9.62
C GLU A 42 -0.93 -10.25 9.94
N ARG A 43 -0.17 -9.16 10.09
CA ARG A 43 -0.69 -7.78 10.01
C ARG A 43 -0.56 -7.26 8.58
N MET A 44 -1.32 -6.22 8.22
CA MET A 44 -1.30 -5.64 6.87
C MET A 44 0.12 -5.33 6.36
N GLY A 45 0.96 -4.69 7.19
CA GLY A 45 2.35 -4.44 6.81
C GLY A 45 3.22 -5.70 6.66
N GLU A 46 2.95 -6.76 7.41
CA GLU A 46 3.66 -8.05 7.27
C GLU A 46 3.28 -8.76 5.98
N TRP A 47 1.98 -8.75 5.69
CA TRP A 47 1.43 -9.27 4.45
C TRP A 47 2.01 -8.54 3.23
N ILE A 48 2.02 -7.20 3.22
CA ILE A 48 2.55 -6.40 2.11
C ILE A 48 4.04 -6.69 1.90
N GLU A 49 4.86 -6.75 2.95
CA GLU A 49 6.29 -7.08 2.82
C GLU A 49 6.51 -8.48 2.24
N ARG A 50 5.66 -9.46 2.58
CA ARG A 50 5.75 -10.82 2.03
C ARG A 50 5.44 -10.86 0.53
N ILE A 51 4.36 -10.20 0.11
CA ILE A 51 3.94 -10.23 -1.31
C ILE A 51 4.74 -9.25 -2.17
N GLY A 52 5.25 -8.17 -1.56
CA GLY A 52 5.89 -7.04 -2.22
C GLY A 52 4.89 -5.94 -2.59
N TRP A 53 5.35 -4.69 -2.52
CA TRP A 53 4.57 -3.51 -2.91
C TRP A 53 4.00 -3.56 -4.33
N PRO A 54 4.74 -4.01 -5.38
CA PRO A 54 4.16 -4.10 -6.73
C PRO A 54 2.92 -4.99 -6.79
N ARG A 55 2.94 -6.16 -6.13
CA ARG A 55 1.79 -7.05 -6.05
C ARG A 55 0.63 -6.41 -5.29
N PHE A 56 0.92 -5.73 -4.18
CA PHE A 56 -0.10 -5.02 -3.39
C PHE A 56 -0.88 -4.02 -4.24
N PHE A 57 -0.21 -3.11 -4.97
CA PHE A 57 -0.89 -2.12 -5.81
C PHE A 57 -1.77 -2.77 -6.89
N LYS A 58 -1.28 -3.86 -7.49
CA LYS A 58 -2.03 -4.62 -8.51
C LYS A 58 -3.30 -5.25 -7.96
N ILE A 59 -3.22 -5.99 -6.84
CA ILE A 59 -4.40 -6.68 -6.29
C ILE A 59 -5.35 -5.72 -5.57
N ALA A 60 -4.85 -4.62 -5.03
CA ALA A 60 -5.69 -3.58 -4.44
C ALA A 60 -6.38 -2.71 -5.50
N GLY A 61 -5.99 -2.83 -6.78
CA GLY A 61 -6.58 -2.07 -7.89
C GLY A 61 -6.34 -0.57 -7.78
N ILE A 62 -5.25 -0.16 -7.13
CA ILE A 62 -4.90 1.24 -6.92
C ILE A 62 -3.67 1.60 -7.77
N PRO A 63 -3.66 2.77 -8.43
CA PRO A 63 -2.55 3.17 -9.28
C PRO A 63 -1.32 3.55 -8.45
N PHE A 64 -0.17 2.95 -8.75
CA PHE A 64 1.11 3.47 -8.28
C PHE A 64 1.47 4.72 -9.10
N THR A 65 1.77 5.81 -8.41
CA THR A 65 2.09 7.11 -9.01
C THR A 65 3.37 7.69 -8.41
N ARG A 66 3.91 8.73 -9.04
CA ARG A 66 5.11 9.45 -8.54
C ARG A 66 5.02 9.90 -7.08
N TYR A 67 3.81 10.16 -6.56
CA TYR A 67 3.60 10.62 -5.18
C TYR A 67 3.88 9.56 -4.12
N HIS A 68 4.02 8.29 -4.52
CA HIS A 68 4.39 7.20 -3.62
C HIS A 68 5.91 7.08 -3.43
N ILE A 69 6.69 7.75 -4.28
CA ILE A 69 8.14 7.79 -4.20
C ILE A 69 8.51 8.89 -3.21
N ASP A 70 9.23 8.53 -2.15
CA ASP A 70 9.72 9.48 -1.16
C ASP A 70 10.68 10.47 -1.84
N ASP A 71 10.49 11.76 -1.58
CA ASP A 71 11.35 12.86 -2.04
C ASP A 71 11.90 13.71 -0.88
N PHE A 72 11.65 13.29 0.37
CA PHE A 72 12.16 13.98 1.55
C PHE A 72 13.62 13.65 1.85
N SER A 73 14.22 14.39 2.79
CA SER A 73 15.58 14.15 3.25
C SER A 73 15.83 12.67 3.57
N HIS A 74 16.89 12.09 3.01
CA HIS A 74 17.25 10.66 3.10
C HIS A 74 16.30 9.67 2.38
N ALA A 75 15.48 10.15 1.44
CA ALA A 75 14.57 9.33 0.62
C ALA A 75 15.20 8.10 -0.02
N GLY A 76 16.50 8.15 -0.32
CA GLY A 76 17.21 7.02 -0.91
C GLY A 76 17.10 5.73 -0.09
N LEU A 77 16.86 5.79 1.22
CA LEU A 77 16.67 4.60 2.07
C LEU A 77 15.34 3.87 1.79
N THR A 78 14.39 4.52 1.13
CA THR A 78 13.08 3.92 0.79
C THR A 78 13.08 3.22 -0.57
N TYR A 79 14.09 3.46 -1.40
CA TYR A 79 14.17 2.93 -2.77
C TYR A 79 14.58 1.46 -2.79
N ALA A 80 14.12 0.73 -3.81
CA ALA A 80 14.61 -0.61 -4.10
C ALA A 80 16.06 -0.53 -4.63
N ARG A 81 17.03 -0.99 -3.83
CA ARG A 81 18.46 -1.03 -4.16
C ARG A 81 18.97 -2.46 -4.44
N SER A 82 18.06 -3.34 -4.87
CA SER A 82 18.32 -4.75 -5.11
C SER A 82 17.68 -5.18 -6.43
N THR A 83 18.24 -6.22 -7.04
CA THR A 83 17.72 -6.85 -8.27
C THR A 83 16.62 -7.86 -8.01
N HIS A 84 16.25 -8.13 -6.75
CA HIS A 84 15.16 -9.04 -6.36
C HIS A 84 13.76 -8.43 -6.64
N LEU A 85 13.48 -8.16 -7.91
CA LEU A 85 12.20 -7.66 -8.38
C LEU A 85 11.31 -8.83 -8.81
N ARG A 86 10.02 -8.76 -8.47
CA ARG A 86 8.99 -9.66 -8.99
C ARG A 86 8.29 -8.94 -10.13
N PHE A 87 8.31 -9.55 -11.31
CA PHE A 87 7.57 -9.03 -12.46
C PHE A 87 6.12 -9.49 -12.35
N GLU A 88 5.21 -8.55 -12.46
CA GLU A 88 3.77 -8.78 -12.44
C GLU A 88 3.25 -8.54 -13.86
N GLU A 89 2.74 -9.57 -14.53
CA GLU A 89 2.15 -9.48 -15.87
C GLU A 89 0.79 -8.78 -15.90
#